data_AF-A0A4V3HRW1-F1
#
_entry.id   AF-A0A4V3HRW1-F1
#
_cell.length_a   1.000
_cell.length_b   1.000
_cell.length_c   1.000
_cell.angle_alpha   90.00
_cell.angle_beta   90.00
_cell.angle_gamma   90.00
#
_symmetry.space_group_name_H-M   'P 1'
#
loop_
_entity.id
_entity.type
_entity.pdbx_description
1 polymer ?
#
loop_
_entity_poly.entity_id
_entity_poly.type
_entity_poly.pdbx_seq_one_letter_code
_entity_poly.pdbx_strand_id
1 'polypeptide(L)'
;MTDSRTICNLALDIKANLKAWADLRSETFFEISTAREAANIYFEDKKHVYSSVWGAQLWNSWRSLGILINQIILDSLDHLLLHSQEIERDVYSEALYSLRNLSQDICISTPNLASSPRAPTMIWPLYIVLQEARNVETVRSWAAIQLQGIKTYMGIKQAAVLAADTWRESLTPHFNIFA
;
A
#
# COMPACT_ATOMS: atom_id res chain seq x y z
N MET A 1 -21.08 -2.89 19.68
CA MET A 1 -20.73 -3.02 18.24
C MET A 1 -20.87 -1.66 17.61
N THR A 2 -19.79 -1.13 17.04
CA THR A 2 -19.84 0.11 16.25
C THR A 2 -20.46 -0.20 14.89
N ASP A 3 -21.36 0.65 14.41
CA ASP A 3 -22.07 0.49 13.14
C ASP A 3 -21.13 0.65 11.93
N SER A 4 -21.09 -0.33 11.01
CA SER A 4 -20.21 -0.32 9.83
C SER A 4 -20.45 0.90 8.93
N ARG A 5 -21.69 1.40 8.86
CA ARG A 5 -22.01 2.61 8.09
C ARG A 5 -21.39 3.86 8.71
N THR A 6 -21.45 3.97 10.04
CA THR A 6 -20.77 5.03 10.78
C THR A 6 -19.25 5.00 10.58
N ILE A 7 -18.63 3.80 10.61
CA ILE A 7 -17.18 3.63 10.33
C ILE A 7 -16.86 4.07 8.89
N CYS A 8 -17.65 3.61 7.91
CA CYS A 8 -17.46 3.96 6.51
C CYS A 8 -17.53 5.48 6.29
N ASN A 9 -18.54 6.15 6.85
CA ASN A 9 -18.69 7.60 6.72
C ASN A 9 -17.52 8.36 7.34
N LEU A 10 -17.07 7.96 8.54
CA LEU A 10 -15.90 8.57 9.17
C LEU A 10 -14.63 8.36 8.34
N ALA A 11 -14.44 7.18 7.76
CA ALA A 11 -13.29 6.88 6.91
C ALA A 11 -13.32 7.71 5.61
N LEU A 12 -14.50 7.94 5.03
CA LEU A 12 -14.68 8.84 3.88
C LEU A 12 -14.33 10.29 4.23
N ASP A 13 -14.72 10.78 5.41
CA ASP A 13 -14.34 12.12 5.87
C ASP A 13 -12.83 12.25 6.04
N ILE A 14 -12.17 11.25 6.64
CA ILE A 14 -10.70 11.22 6.76
C ILE A 14 -10.05 11.16 5.38
N LYS A 15 -10.58 10.37 4.45
CA LYS A 15 -10.10 10.30 3.06
C LYS A 15 -10.17 11.65 2.38
N ALA A 16 -11.29 12.37 2.52
CA ALA A 16 -11.45 13.70 1.96
C ALA A 16 -10.43 14.70 2.54
N ASN A 17 -10.19 14.65 3.86
CA ASN A 17 -9.18 15.49 4.52
C ASN A 17 -7.75 15.18 4.07
N LEU A 18 -7.40 13.89 3.93
CA LEU A 18 -6.10 13.46 3.41
C LEU A 18 -5.88 13.93 1.97
N LYS A 19 -6.93 13.88 1.14
CA LYS A 19 -6.90 14.39 -0.22
C LYS A 19 -6.73 15.92 -0.25
N ALA A 20 -7.52 16.65 0.51
CA ALA A 20 -7.42 18.11 0.59
C ALA A 20 -6.00 18.53 1.02
N TRP A 21 -5.42 17.86 2.03
CA TRP A 21 -4.05 18.12 2.45
C TRP A 21 -3.02 17.88 1.33
N ALA A 22 -3.18 16.82 0.53
CA ALA A 22 -2.28 16.52 -0.57
C ALA A 22 -2.41 17.51 -1.73
N ASP A 23 -3.65 17.92 -2.07
CA ASP A 23 -3.93 18.87 -3.14
C ASP A 23 -3.26 20.24 -2.85
N LEU A 24 -3.26 20.68 -1.58
CA LEU A 24 -2.54 21.90 -1.12
C LEU A 24 -1.01 21.83 -1.31
N ARG A 25 -0.44 20.66 -1.57
CA ARG A 25 1.01 20.40 -1.56
C ARG A 25 1.52 19.82 -2.88
N SER A 26 0.66 19.64 -3.88
CA SER A 26 0.93 18.76 -5.02
C SER A 26 1.99 19.24 -6.03
N GLU A 27 2.32 20.54 -6.08
CA GLU A 27 3.15 21.06 -7.18
C GLU A 27 4.68 20.89 -7.04
N THR A 28 5.24 20.42 -5.91
CA THR A 28 6.69 20.65 -5.63
C THR A 28 7.52 19.50 -5.03
N PHE A 29 7.00 18.27 -4.89
CA PHE A 29 7.71 17.27 -4.08
C PHE A 29 8.26 16.04 -4.77
N PHE A 30 7.63 15.56 -5.85
CA PHE A 30 8.20 14.44 -6.61
C PHE A 30 7.82 14.45 -8.09
N GLU A 31 8.72 13.92 -8.91
CA GLU A 31 8.51 13.64 -10.33
C GLU A 31 8.57 12.14 -10.57
N ILE A 32 7.74 11.63 -11.47
CA ILE A 32 7.84 10.25 -11.92
C ILE A 32 8.76 10.24 -13.14
N SER A 33 9.83 9.45 -13.07
CA SER A 33 10.78 9.29 -14.16
C SER A 33 10.87 7.82 -14.57
N THR A 34 11.01 7.55 -15.86
CA THR A 34 11.36 6.22 -16.37
C THR A 34 12.83 5.95 -16.05
N ALA A 35 13.09 4.91 -15.26
CA ALA A 35 14.45 4.48 -15.01
C ALA A 35 14.99 3.78 -16.27
N ARG A 36 16.02 4.37 -16.90
CA ARG A 36 16.80 3.72 -17.99
C ARG A 36 17.87 2.76 -17.46
N GLU A 37 17.94 2.60 -16.14
CA GLU A 37 18.91 1.77 -15.42
C GLU A 37 18.47 0.30 -15.36
N ALA A 38 19.38 -0.58 -14.95
CA ALA A 38 19.26 -2.03 -15.02
C ALA A 38 17.87 -2.58 -14.64
N ALA A 39 17.32 -3.42 -15.52
CA ALA A 39 16.10 -4.18 -15.29
C ALA A 39 16.14 -4.84 -13.90
N ASN A 40 15.01 -4.81 -13.19
CA ASN A 40 14.77 -5.38 -11.85
C ASN A 40 15.17 -4.52 -10.63
N ILE A 41 15.70 -3.31 -10.80
CA ILE A 41 15.92 -2.38 -9.66
C ILE A 41 14.65 -1.58 -9.35
N TYR A 42 13.89 -1.22 -10.39
CA TYR A 42 12.72 -0.35 -10.29
C TYR A 42 11.44 -1.12 -10.58
N PHE A 43 10.38 -0.80 -9.84
CA PHE A 43 9.07 -1.39 -10.07
C PHE A 43 8.49 -0.83 -11.37
N GLU A 44 8.17 -1.71 -12.32
CA GLU A 44 7.68 -1.32 -13.66
C GLU A 44 8.56 -0.28 -14.37
N ASP A 45 9.88 -0.32 -14.16
CA ASP A 45 10.86 0.64 -14.70
C ASP A 45 10.56 2.12 -14.37
N LYS A 46 9.78 2.36 -13.29
CA LYS A 46 9.43 3.70 -12.81
C LYS A 46 10.18 4.02 -11.52
N LYS A 47 10.51 5.30 -11.33
CA LYS A 47 11.03 5.83 -10.08
C LYS A 47 10.42 7.17 -9.70
N HIS A 48 10.18 7.38 -8.41
CA HIS A 48 9.82 8.68 -7.87
C HIS A 48 11.08 9.47 -7.50
N VAL A 49 11.35 10.54 -8.21
CA VAL A 49 12.44 11.48 -7.90
C VAL A 49 11.90 12.53 -6.94
N TYR A 50 12.39 12.54 -5.70
CA TYR A 50 11.97 13.51 -4.69
C TYR A 50 12.97 14.65 -4.56
N SER A 51 12.48 15.86 -4.30
CA SER A 51 13.33 17.03 -4.03
C SER A 51 14.09 16.92 -2.70
N SER A 52 13.64 16.05 -1.79
CA SER A 52 14.33 15.76 -0.53
C SER A 52 13.95 14.38 0.03
N VAL A 53 14.84 13.82 0.85
CA VAL A 53 14.59 12.57 1.60
C VAL A 53 13.43 12.72 2.58
N TRP A 54 13.28 13.91 3.20
CA TRP A 54 12.14 14.21 4.06
C TRP A 54 10.82 14.20 3.28
N GLY A 55 10.80 14.81 2.10
CA GLY A 55 9.63 14.78 1.22
C GLY A 55 9.25 13.35 0.83
N ALA A 56 10.25 12.51 0.51
CA ALA A 56 10.03 11.11 0.20
C ALA A 56 9.39 10.34 1.37
N GLN A 57 9.91 10.53 2.59
CA GLN A 57 9.33 9.94 3.80
C GLN A 57 7.90 10.43 4.03
N LEU A 58 7.66 11.74 3.95
CA LEU A 58 6.34 12.34 4.18
C LEU A 58 5.29 11.78 3.21
N TRP A 59 5.61 11.74 1.92
CA TRP A 59 4.70 11.22 0.90
C TRP A 59 4.43 9.72 1.08
N ASN A 60 5.43 8.93 1.45
CA ASN A 60 5.23 7.50 1.68
C ASN A 60 4.41 7.23 2.96
N SER A 61 4.53 8.07 3.99
CA SER A 61 3.61 8.05 5.13
C SER A 61 2.18 8.40 4.72
N TRP A 62 2.00 9.44 3.91
CA TRP A 62 0.67 9.82 3.39
C TRP A 62 0.04 8.70 2.56
N ARG A 63 0.80 8.06 1.67
CA ARG A 63 0.32 6.90 0.89
C ARG A 63 -0.06 5.73 1.78
N SER A 64 0.73 5.45 2.80
CA SER A 64 0.44 4.40 3.78
C SER A 64 -0.89 4.65 4.50
N LEU A 65 -1.12 5.90 4.95
CA LEU A 65 -2.42 6.29 5.53
C LEU A 65 -3.57 6.14 4.53
N GLY A 66 -3.35 6.54 3.27
CA GLY A 66 -4.34 6.38 2.21
C GLY A 66 -4.70 4.90 1.98
N ILE A 67 -3.73 3.98 2.00
CA ILE A 67 -4.00 2.54 1.90
C ILE A 67 -4.86 2.07 3.07
N LEU A 68 -4.45 2.37 4.31
CA LEU A 68 -5.18 1.96 5.52
C LEU A 68 -6.62 2.49 5.54
N ILE A 69 -6.84 3.74 5.11
CA ILE A 69 -8.19 4.32 5.06
C ILE A 69 -9.05 3.65 3.98
N ASN A 70 -8.50 3.37 2.80
CA ASN A 70 -9.25 2.66 1.77
C ASN A 70 -9.53 1.20 2.19
N GLN A 71 -8.64 0.54 2.93
CA GLN A 71 -8.91 -0.76 3.56
C GLN A 71 -10.13 -0.69 4.48
N ILE A 72 -10.15 0.27 5.41
CA ILE A 72 -11.27 0.45 6.36
C ILE A 72 -12.59 0.67 5.60
N ILE A 73 -12.58 1.47 4.53
CA ILE A 73 -13.76 1.70 3.68
C ILE A 73 -14.21 0.38 3.04
N LEU A 74 -13.29 -0.36 2.41
CA LEU A 74 -13.61 -1.62 1.72
C LEU A 74 -14.14 -2.67 2.71
N ASP A 75 -13.51 -2.84 3.86
CA ASP A 75 -13.95 -3.78 4.90
C ASP A 75 -15.35 -3.39 5.43
N SER A 76 -15.60 -2.09 5.64
CA SER A 76 -16.90 -1.60 6.07
C SER A 76 -17.98 -1.85 5.01
N LEU A 77 -17.65 -1.63 3.73
CA LEU A 77 -18.55 -1.87 2.61
C LEU A 77 -18.81 -3.36 2.38
N ASP A 78 -17.81 -4.24 2.53
CA ASP A 78 -17.99 -5.69 2.44
C ASP A 78 -19.05 -6.19 3.44
N HIS A 79 -19.14 -5.55 4.62
CA HIS A 79 -20.21 -5.83 5.60
C HIS A 79 -21.58 -5.26 5.21
N LEU A 80 -21.63 -4.13 4.51
CA LEU A 80 -22.88 -3.43 4.14
C LEU A 80 -23.50 -3.94 2.83
N LEU A 81 -22.66 -4.34 1.87
CA LEU A 81 -23.05 -4.80 0.53
C LEU A 81 -23.87 -6.09 0.52
N LEU A 82 -23.95 -6.78 1.66
CA LEU A 82 -24.94 -7.83 1.89
C LEU A 82 -26.39 -7.35 1.68
N HIS A 83 -26.65 -6.03 1.67
CA HIS A 83 -27.99 -5.42 1.64
C HIS A 83 -28.24 -4.46 0.44
N SER A 84 -27.30 -4.41 -0.52
CA SER A 84 -27.33 -3.82 -1.89
C SER A 84 -27.87 -2.39 -2.10
N GLN A 85 -26.97 -1.44 -2.39
CA GLN A 85 -27.25 -0.19 -3.11
C GLN A 85 -26.19 0.11 -4.20
N GLU A 86 -26.56 0.81 -5.28
CA GLU A 86 -25.62 1.17 -6.38
C GLU A 86 -24.51 2.13 -5.92
N ILE A 87 -24.83 3.09 -5.04
CA ILE A 87 -23.88 4.08 -4.50
C ILE A 87 -22.71 3.38 -3.78
N GLU A 88 -22.97 2.28 -3.08
CA GLU A 88 -21.94 1.52 -2.35
C GLU A 88 -20.94 0.85 -3.32
N ARG A 89 -21.35 0.52 -4.56
CA ARG A 89 -20.47 -0.09 -5.57
C ARG A 89 -19.49 0.91 -6.19
N ASP A 90 -19.91 2.15 -6.40
CA ASP A 90 -19.04 3.20 -6.92
C ASP A 90 -17.96 3.55 -5.90
N VAL A 91 -18.35 3.73 -4.63
CA VAL A 91 -17.41 3.98 -3.53
C VAL A 91 -16.44 2.80 -3.38
N TYR A 92 -16.91 1.57 -3.48
CA TYR A 92 -16.06 0.38 -3.43
C TYR A 92 -15.00 0.39 -4.54
N SER A 93 -15.42 0.63 -5.77
CA SER A 93 -14.54 0.62 -6.94
C SER A 93 -13.47 1.72 -6.84
N GLU A 94 -13.87 2.92 -6.40
CA GLU A 94 -12.99 4.06 -6.19
C GLU A 94 -11.99 3.84 -5.04
N ALA A 95 -12.44 3.23 -3.94
CA ALA A 95 -11.57 2.86 -2.82
C ALA A 95 -10.55 1.78 -3.23
N LEU A 96 -10.98 0.74 -3.96
CA LEU A 96 -10.10 -0.32 -4.44
C LEU A 96 -9.05 0.20 -5.43
N TYR A 97 -9.47 1.06 -6.36
CA TYR A 97 -8.56 1.70 -7.31
C TYR A 97 -7.51 2.55 -6.60
N SER A 98 -7.95 3.39 -5.65
CA SER A 98 -7.07 4.24 -4.86
C SER A 98 -6.05 3.43 -4.05
N LEU A 99 -6.49 2.37 -3.36
CA LEU A 99 -5.63 1.48 -2.59
C LEU A 99 -4.53 0.84 -3.43
N ARG A 100 -4.90 0.33 -4.62
CA ARG A 100 -3.94 -0.32 -5.53
C ARG A 100 -2.93 0.66 -6.08
N ASN A 101 -3.39 1.85 -6.50
CA ASN A 101 -2.49 2.89 -7.01
C ASN A 101 -1.50 3.36 -5.94
N LEU A 102 -1.96 3.60 -4.70
CA LEU A 102 -1.09 4.00 -3.60
C LEU A 102 -0.05 2.91 -3.27
N SER A 103 -0.44 1.64 -3.40
CA SER A 103 0.45 0.50 -3.19
C SER A 103 1.53 0.40 -4.28
N GLN A 104 1.15 0.60 -5.54
CA GLN A 104 2.10 0.68 -6.67
C GLN A 104 3.07 1.86 -6.48
N ASP A 105 2.56 3.02 -6.11
CA ASP A 105 3.37 4.20 -5.84
C ASP A 105 4.41 3.97 -4.73
N ILE A 106 4.05 3.24 -3.66
CA ILE A 106 5.02 2.83 -2.63
C ILE A 106 6.13 1.98 -3.26
N CYS A 107 5.77 0.99 -4.09
CA CYS A 107 6.75 0.15 -4.79
C CYS A 107 7.70 0.97 -5.68
N ILE A 108 7.17 1.93 -6.44
CA ILE A 108 7.92 2.87 -7.31
C ILE A 108 8.85 3.78 -6.48
N SER A 109 8.42 4.22 -5.30
CA SER A 109 9.20 5.10 -4.43
C SER A 109 10.35 4.41 -3.69
N THR A 110 10.27 3.09 -3.54
CA THR A 110 11.11 2.32 -2.61
C THR A 110 12.59 2.31 -2.95
N PRO A 111 13.03 2.09 -4.21
CA PRO A 111 14.45 1.95 -4.54
C PRO A 111 15.32 3.13 -4.10
N ASN A 112 14.76 4.35 -4.11
CA ASN A 112 15.46 5.57 -3.72
C ASN A 112 15.67 5.70 -2.20
N LEU A 113 14.92 4.94 -1.40
CA LEU A 113 14.97 5.00 0.06
C LEU A 113 15.53 3.74 0.71
N ALA A 114 15.28 2.56 0.12
CA ALA A 114 15.67 1.26 0.67
C ALA A 114 17.20 1.04 0.71
N SER A 115 17.95 1.78 -0.10
CA SER A 115 19.42 1.78 -0.14
C SER A 115 20.05 2.94 0.65
N SER A 116 19.24 3.74 1.35
CA SER A 116 19.69 4.92 2.09
C SER A 116 19.65 4.69 3.61
N PRO A 117 20.27 5.57 4.43
CA PRO A 117 20.09 5.56 5.89
C PRO A 117 18.62 5.68 6.35
N ARG A 118 17.68 6.01 5.45
CA ARG A 118 16.24 6.05 5.72
C ARG A 118 15.49 4.80 5.31
N ALA A 119 16.17 3.73 4.90
CA ALA A 119 15.54 2.42 4.68
C ALA A 119 14.57 1.97 5.79
N PRO A 120 14.82 2.22 7.11
CA PRO A 120 13.85 1.90 8.16
C PRO A 120 12.46 2.53 7.96
N THR A 121 12.37 3.71 7.33
CA THR A 121 11.09 4.40 7.13
C THR A 121 10.20 3.73 6.09
N MET A 122 10.76 2.82 5.28
CA MET A 122 10.02 2.06 4.28
C MET A 122 9.52 0.71 4.79
N ILE A 123 9.98 0.24 5.95
CA ILE A 123 9.56 -1.07 6.49
C ILE A 123 8.05 -1.14 6.65
N TRP A 124 7.45 -0.13 7.29
CA TRP A 124 6.00 -0.09 7.52
C TRP A 124 5.19 0.10 6.22
N PRO A 125 5.51 1.07 5.34
CA PRO A 125 4.88 1.18 4.03
C PRO A 125 4.90 -0.12 3.21
N LEU A 126 6.06 -0.78 3.13
CA LEU A 126 6.20 -2.04 2.39
C LEU A 126 5.42 -3.18 3.03
N TYR A 127 5.41 -3.25 4.37
CA TYR A 127 4.64 -4.27 5.06
C TYR A 127 3.13 -4.09 4.85
N ILE A 128 2.60 -2.86 4.89
CA ILE A 128 1.20 -2.59 4.54
C ILE A 128 0.89 -3.10 3.13
N VAL A 129 1.74 -2.78 2.15
CA VAL A 129 1.56 -3.24 0.76
C VAL A 129 1.57 -4.75 0.64
N LEU A 130 2.48 -5.42 1.36
CA LEU A 130 2.60 -6.88 1.40
C LEU A 130 1.36 -7.55 2.00
N GLN A 131 0.82 -7.02 3.10
CA GLN A 131 -0.33 -7.60 3.80
C GLN A 131 -1.67 -7.35 3.10
N GLU A 132 -1.74 -6.37 2.21
CA GLU A 132 -2.99 -6.02 1.54
C GLU A 132 -3.43 -7.09 0.54
N ALA A 133 -4.42 -7.90 0.91
CA ALA A 133 -4.87 -9.05 0.12
C ALA A 133 -5.49 -8.68 -1.24
N ARG A 134 -6.04 -7.47 -1.39
CA ARG A 134 -6.65 -6.98 -2.63
C ARG A 134 -5.61 -6.44 -3.62
N ASN A 135 -4.34 -6.35 -3.25
CA ASN A 135 -3.24 -6.08 -4.17
C ASN A 135 -2.93 -7.28 -5.06
N VAL A 136 -2.48 -6.99 -6.28
CA VAL A 136 -1.98 -8.02 -7.20
C VAL A 136 -0.68 -8.64 -6.69
N GLU A 137 -0.45 -9.91 -7.03
CA GLU A 137 0.70 -10.68 -6.53
C GLU A 137 2.05 -10.03 -6.85
N THR A 138 2.19 -9.40 -8.01
CA THR A 138 3.42 -8.69 -8.41
C THR A 138 3.77 -7.54 -7.48
N VAL A 139 2.78 -6.78 -7.02
CA VAL A 139 2.95 -5.66 -6.07
C VAL A 139 3.35 -6.19 -4.69
N ARG A 140 2.69 -7.24 -4.20
CA ARG A 140 3.02 -7.86 -2.90
C ARG A 140 4.41 -8.50 -2.90
N SER A 141 4.72 -9.25 -3.97
CA SER A 141 6.03 -9.91 -4.14
C SER A 141 7.16 -8.90 -4.22
N TRP A 142 6.95 -7.78 -4.92
CA TRP A 142 7.91 -6.69 -4.94
C TRP A 142 8.16 -6.15 -3.53
N ALA A 143 7.10 -5.87 -2.76
CA ALA A 143 7.25 -5.37 -1.40
C ALA A 143 8.04 -6.33 -0.49
N ALA A 144 7.79 -7.65 -0.59
CA ALA A 144 8.54 -8.67 0.13
C ALA A 144 10.03 -8.68 -0.26
N ILE A 145 10.35 -8.59 -1.56
CA ILE A 145 11.73 -8.51 -2.07
C ILE A 145 12.44 -7.28 -1.49
N GLN A 146 11.78 -6.13 -1.48
CA GLN A 146 12.38 -4.91 -0.95
C GLN A 146 12.62 -4.99 0.57
N LEU A 147 11.71 -5.58 1.34
CA LEU A 147 11.91 -5.84 2.78
C LEU A 147 13.11 -6.78 3.03
N GLN A 148 13.29 -7.82 2.21
CA GLN A 148 14.48 -8.68 2.27
C GLN A 148 15.76 -7.93 1.87
N GLY A 149 15.66 -7.03 0.89
CA GLY A 149 16.72 -6.11 0.52
C GLY A 149 17.16 -5.25 1.70
N ILE A 150 16.22 -4.63 2.42
CA ILE A 150 16.52 -3.82 3.61
C ILE A 150 17.27 -4.65 4.68
N LYS A 151 16.85 -5.90 4.94
CA LYS A 151 17.61 -6.78 5.83
C LYS A 151 19.02 -7.06 5.32
N THR A 152 19.17 -7.33 4.02
CA THR A 152 20.44 -7.75 3.41
C THR A 152 21.45 -6.61 3.35
N TYR A 153 21.02 -5.41 2.94
CA TYR A 153 21.91 -4.26 2.74
C TYR A 153 22.06 -3.39 3.99
N MET A 154 21.04 -3.33 4.87
CA MET A 154 21.04 -2.47 6.06
C MET A 154 21.14 -3.23 7.38
N GLY A 155 21.09 -4.56 7.36
CA GLY A 155 21.20 -5.40 8.58
C GLY A 155 19.96 -5.38 9.49
N ILE A 156 18.83 -4.82 9.05
CA ILE A 156 17.62 -4.67 9.86
C ILE A 156 16.82 -5.97 9.87
N LYS A 157 17.01 -6.81 10.89
CA LYS A 157 16.40 -8.14 11.00
C LYS A 157 14.86 -8.12 10.98
N GLN A 158 14.24 -7.10 11.56
CA GLN A 158 12.77 -6.95 11.57
C GLN A 158 12.18 -6.95 10.16
N ALA A 159 12.87 -6.35 9.19
CA ALA A 159 12.39 -6.32 7.81
C ALA A 159 12.26 -7.73 7.20
N ALA A 160 13.20 -8.64 7.51
CA ALA A 160 13.11 -10.03 7.04
C ALA A 160 12.02 -10.83 7.73
N VAL A 161 11.76 -10.59 9.01
CA VAL A 161 10.65 -11.23 9.73
C VAL A 161 9.33 -10.83 9.07
N LEU A 162 9.14 -9.54 8.82
CA LEU A 162 7.94 -9.01 8.16
C LEU A 162 7.81 -9.46 6.70
N ALA A 163 8.93 -9.64 5.98
CA ALA A 163 8.91 -10.19 4.62
C ALA A 163 8.50 -11.66 4.56
N ALA A 164 8.87 -12.43 5.59
CA ALA A 164 8.49 -13.84 5.72
C ALA A 164 7.05 -14.02 6.22
N ASP A 165 6.44 -12.94 6.72
CA ASP A 165 5.03 -12.89 7.09
C ASP A 165 4.18 -12.74 5.81
N THR A 166 4.24 -13.73 4.94
CA THR A 166 3.35 -13.81 3.79
C THR A 166 1.96 -14.16 4.31
N TRP A 167 0.93 -13.41 3.87
CA TRP A 167 -0.50 -13.70 4.09
C TRP A 167 -0.74 -15.21 4.03
N ARG A 168 -0.85 -15.83 5.21
CA ARG A 168 -0.80 -17.29 5.35
C ARG A 168 -2.22 -17.86 5.29
N GLU A 169 -2.94 -17.59 4.21
CA GLU A 169 -4.29 -18.10 3.98
C GLU A 169 -4.60 -18.13 2.47
N SER A 170 -4.21 -19.21 1.78
CA SER A 170 -4.82 -19.67 0.50
C SER A 170 -4.20 -20.97 -0.09
N LEU A 171 -3.71 -21.91 0.72
CA LEU A 171 -3.53 -23.31 0.28
C LEU A 171 -3.87 -24.31 1.39
N THR A 172 -5.16 -24.40 1.71
CA THR A 172 -5.82 -25.69 1.99
C THR A 172 -7.29 -25.62 1.53
N PRO A 173 -7.61 -25.98 0.28
CA PRO A 173 -8.94 -26.44 -0.06
C PRO A 173 -8.97 -27.96 0.14
N HIS A 174 -9.40 -28.43 1.30
CA HIS A 174 -9.94 -29.78 1.41
C HIS A 174 -11.35 -29.70 1.96
N PHE A 175 -12.27 -29.48 1.02
CA PHE A 175 -13.52 -30.21 1.01
C PHE A 175 -13.20 -31.69 1.24
N ASN A 176 -13.55 -32.23 2.40
CA ASN A 176 -13.87 -33.65 2.53
C ASN A 176 -15.38 -33.75 2.71
N ILE A 177 -16.05 -33.81 1.56
CA ILE A 177 -17.39 -34.36 1.40
C ILE A 177 -17.17 -35.84 1.06
N PHE A 178 -17.64 -36.72 1.95
CA PHE A 178 -17.85 -38.18 1.81
C PHE A 178 -16.81 -39.05 1.07
N ALA A 179 -16.11 -39.87 1.85
CA ALA A 179 -16.03 -41.33 1.68
C ALA A 179 -15.67 -41.97 3.03
#